data_AF-A0AAW5EJP1-F1
#
_entry.id   AF-A0AAW5EJP1-F1
#
_cell.length_a   1.000
_cell.length_b   1.000
_cell.length_c   1.000
_cell.angle_alpha   90.00
_cell.angle_beta   90.00
_cell.angle_gamma   90.00
#
_symmetry.space_group_name_H-M   'P 1'
#
loop_
_entity.id
_entity.type
_entity.pdbx_description
1 polymer ?
#
loop_
_entity_poly.entity_id
_entity_poly.type
_entity_poly.pdbx_seq_one_letter_code
_entity_poly.pdbx_strand_id
1 'polypeptide(L)'
;MFVSKIIITDDFDGIRAELLKQFHPNSLRFIPKEVASEFLIDDAKAVEKESYIAETSEKIIVLMANSFRIEAQNFLLKLLEEPPKNIKFLIVVPSKNLLLPTIKSRRICEKRNKIKAKNT
;
A
#
# COMPACT_ATOMS: atom_id res chain seq x y z
N MET A 1 15.62 3.18 5.58
CA MET A 1 14.44 2.82 6.40
C MET A 1 13.21 3.34 5.66
N PHE A 2 12.25 2.48 5.35
CA PHE A 2 11.05 2.89 4.61
C PHE A 2 10.03 3.58 5.53
N VAL A 3 9.37 4.62 5.03
CA VAL A 3 8.33 5.36 5.75
C VAL A 3 6.97 5.04 5.15
N SER A 4 6.03 4.60 5.99
CA SER A 4 4.66 4.31 5.56
C SER A 4 4.00 5.58 5.00
N LYS A 5 3.50 5.49 3.78
CA LYS A 5 2.95 6.64 3.03
C LYS A 5 1.85 6.21 2.06
N ILE A 6 1.12 7.20 1.57
CA ILE A 6 0.13 7.06 0.52
C ILE A 6 0.71 7.65 -0.76
N ILE A 7 0.77 6.88 -1.84
CA ILE A 7 1.12 7.34 -3.17
C ILE A 7 -0.15 7.54 -3.98
N ILE A 8 -0.30 8.74 -4.55
CA ILE A 8 -1.42 9.07 -5.43
C ILE A 8 -0.95 8.97 -6.89
N THR A 9 -1.33 7.91 -7.58
CA THR A 9 -1.00 7.65 -8.99
C THR A 9 -1.89 6.55 -9.58
N ASP A 10 -2.19 6.62 -10.88
CA ASP A 10 -2.82 5.53 -11.64
C ASP A 10 -1.79 4.56 -12.25
N ASP A 11 -0.49 4.84 -12.10
CA ASP A 11 0.63 4.04 -12.63
C ASP A 11 1.06 2.94 -11.65
N PHE A 12 0.19 1.96 -11.41
CA PHE A 12 0.47 0.87 -10.46
C PHE A 12 1.67 0.02 -10.91
N ASP A 13 1.77 -0.28 -12.20
CA ASP A 13 2.87 -1.05 -12.77
C ASP A 13 4.21 -0.33 -12.60
N GLY A 14 4.25 0.98 -12.83
CA GLY A 14 5.43 1.79 -12.58
C GLY A 14 5.88 1.73 -11.12
N ILE A 15 4.94 1.87 -10.17
CA ILE A 15 5.24 1.77 -8.73
C ILE A 15 5.72 0.36 -8.37
N ARG A 16 5.07 -0.69 -8.90
CA ARG A 16 5.47 -2.07 -8.65
C ARG A 16 6.89 -2.35 -9.15
N ALA A 17 7.19 -1.93 -10.37
CA ALA A 17 8.52 -2.08 -10.97
C ALA A 17 9.58 -1.27 -10.21
N GLU A 18 9.25 -0.06 -9.75
CA GLU A 18 10.13 0.75 -8.92
C GLU A 18 10.45 0.06 -7.58
N LEU A 19 9.43 -0.43 -6.88
CA LEU A 19 9.61 -1.10 -5.58
C LEU A 19 10.46 -2.36 -5.72
N LEU A 20 10.23 -3.16 -6.76
CA LEU A 20 11.01 -4.37 -7.04
C LEU A 20 12.48 -4.07 -7.40
N LYS A 21 12.79 -2.87 -7.89
CA LYS A 21 14.17 -2.41 -8.11
C LYS A 21 14.84 -1.89 -6.84
N GLN A 22 14.07 -1.28 -5.94
CA GLN A 22 14.60 -0.66 -4.71
C GLN A 22 14.69 -1.62 -3.53
N PHE A 23 13.80 -2.61 -3.43
CA PHE A 23 13.70 -3.52 -2.29
C PHE A 23 13.79 -4.98 -2.73
N HIS A 24 14.29 -5.84 -1.85
CA HIS A 24 14.31 -7.28 -2.09
C HIS A 24 12.86 -7.82 -2.23
N PRO A 25 12.59 -8.71 -3.21
CA PRO A 25 11.25 -9.25 -3.43
C PRO A 25 10.63 -9.94 -2.20
N ASN A 26 11.47 -10.53 -1.33
CA ASN A 26 11.00 -11.19 -0.11
C ASN A 26 10.48 -10.20 0.94
N SER A 27 10.95 -8.95 0.91
CA SER A 27 10.49 -7.87 1.78
C SER A 27 9.22 -7.18 1.26
N LEU A 28 8.73 -7.51 0.07
CA LEU A 28 7.57 -6.88 -0.54
C LEU A 28 6.37 -7.84 -0.57
N ARG A 29 5.21 -7.35 -0.13
CA ARG A 29 3.95 -8.10 -0.20
C ARG A 29 2.87 -7.24 -0.83
N PHE A 30 2.45 -7.59 -2.04
CA PHE A 30 1.39 -6.89 -2.75
C PHE A 30 0.04 -7.52 -2.41
N ILE A 31 -0.89 -6.70 -1.93
CA ILE A 31 -2.24 -7.13 -1.60
C ILE A 31 -3.23 -6.13 -2.20
N PRO A 32 -4.18 -6.59 -3.04
CA PRO A 32 -4.20 -7.89 -3.71
C PRO A 32 -2.95 -8.11 -4.60
N LYS A 33 -2.69 -9.37 -5.00
CA LYS A 33 -1.50 -9.74 -5.81
C LYS A 33 -1.44 -9.03 -7.16
N GLU A 34 -2.62 -8.74 -7.69
CA GLU A 34 -2.85 -7.94 -8.89
C GLU A 34 -3.76 -6.77 -8.50
N VAL A 35 -3.66 -5.67 -9.23
CA VAL A 35 -4.43 -4.47 -8.93
C VAL A 35 -5.91 -4.77 -9.13
N ALA A 36 -6.68 -4.75 -8.05
CA ALA A 36 -8.12 -4.94 -8.12
C ALA A 36 -8.84 -3.63 -8.45
N SER A 37 -10.03 -3.75 -9.06
CA SER A 37 -10.92 -2.60 -9.24
C SER A 37 -11.37 -2.02 -7.90
N GLU A 38 -11.60 -2.88 -6.90
CA GLU A 38 -12.06 -2.49 -5.58
C GLU A 38 -11.32 -3.28 -4.51
N PHE A 39 -10.85 -2.58 -3.47
CA PHE A 39 -10.25 -3.19 -2.30
C PHE A 39 -11.35 -3.55 -1.31
N LEU A 40 -11.52 -4.85 -1.07
CA LEU A 40 -12.60 -5.43 -0.27
C LEU A 40 -12.16 -5.71 1.18
N ILE A 41 -13.13 -6.07 2.02
CA ILE A 41 -12.86 -6.44 3.41
C ILE A 41 -11.96 -7.68 3.52
N ASP A 42 -12.07 -8.62 2.58
CA ASP A 42 -11.22 -9.82 2.56
C ASP A 42 -9.77 -9.50 2.22
N ASP A 43 -9.52 -8.49 1.38
CA ASP A 43 -8.16 -7.98 1.13
C ASP A 43 -7.58 -7.35 2.41
N ALA A 44 -8.40 -6.60 3.16
CA ALA A 44 -7.98 -6.00 4.43
C ALA A 44 -7.62 -7.07 5.48
N LYS A 45 -8.39 -8.15 5.57
CA LYS A 45 -8.07 -9.31 6.42
C LYS A 45 -6.78 -10.01 5.98
N ALA A 46 -6.52 -10.09 4.67
CA ALA A 46 -5.28 -10.64 4.15
C ALA A 46 -4.07 -9.77 4.54
N VAL A 47 -4.23 -8.43 4.51
CA VAL A 47 -3.21 -7.48 4.99
C VAL A 47 -2.91 -7.68 6.47
N GLU A 48 -3.95 -7.78 7.30
CA GLU A 48 -3.79 -8.04 8.74
C GLU A 48 -3.04 -9.35 8.98
N LYS A 49 -3.49 -10.44 8.36
CA LYS A 49 -2.85 -11.75 8.49
C LYS A 49 -1.37 -11.70 8.10
N GLU A 50 -1.04 -11.07 6.97
CA GLU A 50 0.33 -10.93 6.49
C GLU A 50 1.19 -10.06 7.43
N SER A 51 0.60 -9.04 8.04
CA SER A 51 1.30 -8.14 8.97
C SER A 51 1.72 -8.81 10.27
N TYR A 52 1.00 -9.84 10.71
CA TYR A 52 1.35 -10.60 11.92
C TYR A 52 2.32 -11.75 11.66
N ILE A 53 2.69 -12.01 10.41
CA ILE A 53 3.75 -12.97 10.10
C ILE A 53 5.07 -12.37 10.58
N ALA A 54 5.69 -13.03 11.56
CA ALA A 54 6.94 -12.59 12.14
C ALA A 54 8.05 -12.54 11.09
N GLU A 55 8.72 -11.40 11.00
CA GLU A 55 9.82 -11.17 10.07
C GLU A 55 11.03 -10.61 10.82
N THR A 56 12.20 -11.15 10.50
CA THR A 56 13.47 -10.68 11.08
C THR A 56 13.89 -9.33 10.49
N SER A 57 13.44 -9.03 9.27
CA SER A 57 13.76 -7.82 8.52
C SER A 57 12.51 -6.97 8.22
N GLU A 58 12.72 -5.73 7.79
CA GLU A 58 11.64 -4.83 7.34
C GLU A 58 10.85 -5.46 6.18
N LYS A 59 9.52 -5.56 6.33
CA LYS A 59 8.56 -5.99 5.31
C LYS A 59 7.63 -4.83 4.99
N ILE A 60 7.44 -4.57 3.70
CA ILE A 60 6.54 -3.55 3.17
C ILE A 60 5.35 -4.25 2.55
N ILE A 61 4.18 -4.03 3.15
CA ILE A 61 2.90 -4.46 2.60
C ILE A 61 2.34 -3.33 1.75
N VAL A 62 2.14 -3.62 0.47
CA VAL A 62 1.74 -2.67 -0.56
C VAL A 62 0.30 -2.94 -0.95
N LEU A 63 -0.58 -1.99 -0.62
CA LEU A 63 -2.00 -2.03 -0.89
C LEU A 63 -2.28 -1.27 -2.19
N MET A 64 -2.70 -1.98 -3.24
CA MET A 64 -2.97 -1.38 -4.56
C MET A 64 -4.37 -1.72 -5.05
N ALA A 65 -5.21 -0.69 -5.26
CA ALA A 65 -6.51 -0.85 -5.91
C ALA A 65 -7.00 0.49 -6.50
N ASN A 66 -7.93 0.40 -7.46
CA ASN A 66 -8.56 1.58 -8.05
C ASN A 66 -9.53 2.29 -7.09
N SER A 67 -10.10 1.57 -6.13
CA SER A 67 -10.97 2.12 -5.09
C SER A 67 -10.86 1.29 -3.81
N PHE A 68 -11.27 1.85 -2.66
CA PHE A 68 -11.27 1.15 -1.38
C PHE A 68 -12.64 1.22 -0.74
N ARG A 69 -13.23 0.07 -0.39
CA ARG A 69 -14.52 0.03 0.31
C ARG A 69 -14.37 0.58 1.74
N ILE A 70 -15.38 1.31 2.21
CA ILE A 70 -15.36 1.96 3.53
C ILE A 70 -15.09 0.95 4.65
N GLU A 71 -15.71 -0.22 4.59
CA GLU A 71 -15.53 -1.30 5.58
C GLU A 71 -14.08 -1.80 5.62
N ALA A 72 -13.46 -2.01 4.47
CA ALA A 72 -12.06 -2.39 4.36
C ALA A 72 -11.13 -1.32 4.94
N GLN A 73 -11.42 -0.05 4.64
CA GLN A 73 -10.65 1.08 5.18
C GLN A 73 -10.75 1.18 6.70
N ASN A 74 -11.96 1.05 7.26
CA ASN A 74 -12.18 1.08 8.71
C ASN A 74 -11.47 -0.07 9.42
N PHE A 75 -11.49 -1.27 8.83
CA PHE A 75 -10.76 -2.43 9.35
C PHE A 75 -9.25 -2.17 9.43
N LEU A 76 -8.69 -1.53 8.40
CA LEU A 76 -7.26 -1.20 8.37
C LEU A 76 -6.86 -0.08 9.34
N LEU A 77 -7.79 0.73 9.87
CA LEU A 77 -7.44 1.90 10.70
C LEU A 77 -6.55 1.52 11.89
N LYS A 78 -6.98 0.55 12.69
CA LYS A 78 -6.23 0.12 13.89
C LYS A 78 -4.85 -0.41 13.52
N LEU A 79 -4.79 -1.23 12.46
CA LEU A 79 -3.54 -1.80 11.96
C LEU A 79 -2.56 -0.74 11.42
N LEU A 80 -3.09 0.30 10.79
CA LEU A 80 -2.29 1.42 10.29
C LEU A 80 -1.78 2.31 11.46
N GLU A 81 -2.58 2.52 12.50
CA GLU A 81 -2.19 3.34 13.66
C GLU A 81 -1.08 2.68 14.48
N GLU A 82 -1.19 1.38 14.73
CA GLU A 82 -0.21 0.61 15.52
C GLU A 82 0.32 -0.57 14.69
N PRO A 83 1.21 -0.33 13.70
CA PRO A 83 1.73 -1.38 12.86
C PRO A 83 2.60 -2.37 13.67
N PRO A 84 2.55 -3.68 13.37
CA PRO A 84 3.45 -4.64 14.00
C PRO A 84 4.93 -4.33 13.73
N LYS A 85 5.82 -4.86 14.58
CA LYS A 85 7.27 -4.64 14.46
C LYS A 85 7.76 -5.06 13.07
N ASN A 86 8.64 -4.24 12.48
CA ASN A 86 9.22 -4.43 11.15
C ASN A 86 8.22 -4.37 9.97
N ILE A 87 6.94 -4.07 10.21
CA ILE A 87 5.96 -3.92 9.14
C ILE A 87 5.79 -2.46 8.75
N LYS A 88 5.80 -2.21 7.44
CA LYS A 88 5.48 -0.91 6.83
C LYS A 88 4.34 -1.07 5.85
N PHE A 89 3.58 0.01 5.67
CA PHE A 89 2.43 0.04 4.79
C PHE A 89 2.63 1.09 3.71
N LEU A 90 2.42 0.68 2.46
CA LEU A 90 2.37 1.57 1.31
C LEU A 90 1.00 1.45 0.67
N ILE A 91 0.25 2.53 0.62
CA ILE A 91 -1.06 2.56 -0.02
C ILE A 91 -0.92 3.28 -1.35
N VAL A 92 -1.36 2.68 -2.44
CA VAL A 92 -1.34 3.27 -3.79
C VAL A 92 -2.77 3.41 -4.28
N VAL A 93 -3.18 4.64 -4.60
CA VAL A 93 -4.52 4.97 -5.07
C VAL A 93 -4.45 5.97 -6.22
N PRO A 94 -5.37 5.92 -7.20
CA PRO A 94 -5.36 6.88 -8.31
C PRO A 94 -5.81 8.28 -7.87
N SER A 95 -6.54 8.39 -6.76
CA SER A 95 -7.02 9.66 -6.21
C SER A 95 -7.14 9.61 -4.69
N LYS A 96 -6.80 10.73 -4.03
CA LYS A 96 -6.95 10.86 -2.57
C LYS A 96 -8.40 10.73 -2.11
N ASN A 97 -9.37 11.07 -2.98
CA ASN A 97 -10.78 11.12 -2.60
C ASN A 97 -11.37 9.72 -2.33
N LEU A 98 -10.66 8.68 -2.75
CA LEU A 98 -11.02 7.28 -2.52
C LEU A 98 -10.71 6.80 -1.10
N LEU A 99 -9.96 7.59 -0.33
CA LEU A 99 -9.60 7.29 1.04
C LEU A 99 -10.41 8.12 2.04
N LEU A 100 -10.73 7.51 3.19
CA LEU A 100 -11.40 8.14 4.30
C LEU A 100 -10.55 9.32 4.85
N PRO A 101 -11.18 10.41 5.31
CA PRO A 101 -10.49 11.53 5.95
C PRO A 101 -9.54 11.11 7.07
N THR A 102 -9.93 10.12 7.87
CA THR A 102 -9.15 9.59 9.00
C THR A 102 -7.82 8.95 8.57
N ILE A 103 -7.80 8.25 7.42
CA ILE A 103 -6.56 7.70 6.85
C ILE A 103 -5.68 8.82 6.29
N LYS A 104 -6.28 9.77 5.58
CA LYS A 104 -5.56 10.90 4.95
C LYS A 104 -4.87 11.80 5.97
N SER A 105 -5.54 12.15 7.06
CA SER A 105 -5.01 13.09 8.05
C SER A 105 -3.81 12.55 8.83
N ARG A 106 -3.63 11.22 8.87
CA ARG A 106 -2.59 10.56 9.69
C ARG A 106 -1.38 10.08 8.89
N ARG A 107 -1.40 10.24 7.56
CA ARG A 107 -0.37 9.68 6.67
C ARG A 107 0.15 10.72 5.70
N ILE A 108 1.43 10.59 5.36
CA ILE A 108 2.06 11.38 4.32
C ILE A 108 1.46 10.99 2.97
N CYS A 109 0.96 11.97 2.23
CA CYS A 109 0.45 11.80 0.88
C CYS A 109 1.47 12.35 -0.14
N GLU A 110 1.89 11.52 -1.07
CA GLU A 110 2.84 11.88 -2.13
C GLU A 110 2.16 11.68 -3.50
N LYS A 111 1.97 12.76 -4.25
CA LYS A 111 1.46 12.66 -5.62
C LYS A 111 2.60 12.31 -6.55
N ARG A 112 2.44 11.26 -7.36
CA ARG A 112 3.42 10.84 -8.35
C ARG A 112 2.84 10.88 -9.75
N ASN A 113 3.57 11.52 -10.65
CA ASN A 113 3.27 11.49 -12.07
C ASN A 113 3.69 10.15 -12.67
N LYS A 114 3.07 9.74 -13.77
CA LYS A 114 3.47 8.54 -14.53
C LYS A 114 4.96 8.53 -14.73
N ILE A 115 5.60 7.42 -14.37
CA ILE A 115 7.01 7.23 -14.65
C ILE A 115 7.08 7.04 -16.17
N LYS A 116 7.37 8.13 -16.90
CA LYS A 116 7.68 8.00 -18.32
C LYS A 116 8.84 7.03 -18.41
N ALA A 117 8.62 5.87 -19.04
CA ALA A 117 9.71 5.00 -19.43
C ALA A 117 10.73 5.88 -20.14
N LYS A 118 11.94 5.95 -19.56
CA LYS A 118 13.04 6.68 -20.16
C LYS A 118 13.33 5.94 -21.47
N ASN A 119 12.83 6.46 -22.58
CA ASN A 119 13.24 6.01 -23.90
C ASN A 119 14.73 6.28 -24.01
N THR A 120 15.55 5.23 -23.96
CA THR A 120 16.94 5.22 -24.40
C THR A 120 17.24 3.81 -24.85
#